data_AF-A0A949P4Y0-F1
#
_entry.id   AF-A0A949P4Y0-F1
#
_cell.length_a   1.000
_cell.length_b   1.000
_cell.length_c   1.000
_cell.angle_alpha   90.00
_cell.angle_beta   90.00
_cell.angle_gamma   90.00
#
_symmetry.space_group_name_H-M   'P 1'
#
loop_
_entity.id
_entity.type
_entity.pdbx_description
1 polymer ?
#
loop_
_entity_poly.entity_id
_entity_poly.type
_entity_poly.pdbx_seq_one_letter_code
_entity_poly.pdbx_strand_id
1 'polypeptide(L)'
;PQPGITSTDIVLALTEFLRAEKVVSSFLEFYGKGAAHLTMGDRATISNMTPEYGATAAMFSIDSQTIDYLRLTGREDDQVKLVETYAKEAGLWADTLENAEYERVISFDLSTVGRNIAGPSNPHARVPTSELAERGISGKVENEPGLMPDGAVIIAAITSCTNTSNPRNMIAAGLIARNANKLGLTRKPWVKSSLAPGSKTVKLYLEEANLLPELEELGFGVVAFACTTCNGMSGALDPVIQKEVVDRDLYTTAVLSGNRNFDGRIHPHAKQAFLASPPLVVAYAIAGTIRFDIEKDALGTDQDGNPVTLKDIWPSDEEIDAIVKQSVKPQQFRDVYIPMFERKDEGAKMVDPQYDWRSQSTYIRRPPYWEGALAGERTMKGMRPLAVLGDNITTDHLSPSNAIQLNSAAGAYLDKMGLPEVDFNSYATHRGDHLTAQRATFANPKLFNEMVKENGQVKQGSFARIEPEGKESRMWEAIEVYMERKQSLIIIAGADYGQGSSRDWAAKGVRLAGVETIVAEGFERIHRTNLVGMGVLPLEFKAGTDRNTLNIDGTETFDVYGERTPGATLTLVVNRKNGEAVEVPVTCRLDTAEEVSIYEAGGVLQRFAQDFLESNAS
;
A
#
# COMPACT_ATOMS: atom_id res chain seq x y z
N PRO A 1 12.41 -15.44 -18.78
CA PRO A 1 12.17 -14.07 -19.28
C PRO A 1 13.18 -13.77 -20.40
N GLN A 2 12.92 -12.76 -21.24
CA GLN A 2 13.92 -12.28 -22.21
C GLN A 2 15.11 -11.63 -21.49
N PRO A 3 16.28 -11.51 -22.14
CA PRO A 3 17.42 -10.79 -21.58
C PRO A 3 17.09 -9.32 -21.26
N GLY A 4 17.63 -8.81 -20.16
CA GLY A 4 17.46 -7.43 -19.72
C GLY A 4 16.09 -7.10 -19.11
N ILE A 5 15.27 -8.13 -18.84
CA ILE A 5 13.98 -8.00 -18.16
C ILE A 5 14.16 -8.26 -16.67
N THR A 6 13.65 -7.34 -15.86
CA THR A 6 13.77 -7.40 -14.39
C THR A 6 12.62 -8.18 -13.76
N SER A 7 12.77 -8.58 -12.49
CA SER A 7 11.66 -9.15 -11.72
C SER A 7 10.51 -8.17 -11.52
N THR A 8 10.78 -6.86 -11.52
CA THR A 8 9.73 -5.84 -11.47
C THR A 8 8.89 -5.89 -12.74
N ASP A 9 9.51 -6.00 -13.91
CA ASP A 9 8.79 -6.09 -15.19
C ASP A 9 7.86 -7.31 -15.23
N ILE A 10 8.34 -8.45 -14.71
CA ILE A 10 7.58 -9.70 -14.61
C ILE A 10 6.38 -9.53 -13.67
N VAL A 11 6.58 -9.00 -12.46
CA VAL A 11 5.48 -8.89 -11.49
C VAL A 11 4.42 -7.88 -11.94
N LEU A 12 4.80 -6.79 -12.62
CA LEU A 12 3.83 -5.84 -13.16
C LEU A 12 2.96 -6.49 -14.26
N ALA A 13 3.56 -7.31 -15.14
CA ALA A 13 2.83 -8.08 -16.14
C ALA A 13 1.92 -9.16 -15.52
N LEU A 14 2.42 -9.89 -14.52
CA LEU A 14 1.61 -10.86 -13.79
C LEU A 14 0.46 -10.20 -13.03
N THR A 15 0.67 -9.00 -12.47
CA THR A 15 -0.36 -8.31 -11.69
C THR A 15 -1.56 -7.91 -12.57
N GLU A 16 -1.31 -7.37 -13.76
CA GLU A 16 -2.36 -7.08 -14.76
C GLU A 16 -3.11 -8.37 -15.14
N PHE A 17 -2.36 -9.42 -15.51
CA PHE A 17 -2.92 -10.71 -15.91
C PHE A 17 -3.78 -11.35 -14.81
N LEU A 18 -3.25 -11.47 -13.59
CA LEU A 18 -3.95 -12.11 -12.47
C LEU A 18 -5.19 -11.33 -12.04
N ARG A 19 -5.18 -9.99 -12.16
CA ARG A 19 -6.40 -9.19 -11.96
C ARG A 19 -7.46 -9.49 -13.01
N ALA A 20 -7.09 -9.60 -14.29
CA ALA A 20 -8.03 -10.00 -15.34
C ALA A 20 -8.60 -11.42 -15.11
N GLU A 21 -7.80 -12.32 -14.54
CA GLU A 21 -8.22 -13.68 -14.19
C GLU A 21 -9.09 -13.78 -12.92
N LYS A 22 -9.34 -12.67 -12.19
CA LYS A 22 -10.23 -12.59 -11.01
C LYS A 22 -9.87 -13.58 -9.90
N VAL A 23 -8.63 -13.59 -9.46
CA VAL A 23 -8.10 -14.51 -8.42
C VAL A 23 -8.37 -14.07 -6.98
N VAL A 24 -9.37 -13.22 -6.75
CA VAL A 24 -9.66 -12.66 -5.42
C VAL A 24 -9.96 -13.76 -4.42
N SER A 25 -9.38 -13.67 -3.22
CA SER A 25 -9.50 -14.66 -2.13
C SER A 25 -8.97 -16.07 -2.42
N SER A 26 -8.35 -16.30 -3.59
CA SER A 26 -7.76 -17.61 -3.95
C SER A 26 -6.35 -17.77 -3.39
N PHE A 27 -5.87 -19.02 -3.27
CA PHE A 27 -4.45 -19.30 -3.07
C PHE A 27 -3.85 -19.59 -4.44
N LEU A 28 -2.75 -18.92 -4.78
CA LEU A 28 -2.02 -19.16 -6.02
C LEU A 28 -0.76 -19.96 -5.70
N GLU A 29 -0.55 -21.04 -6.44
CA GLU A 29 0.71 -21.77 -6.46
C GLU A 29 1.34 -21.66 -7.85
N PHE A 30 2.56 -21.14 -7.91
CA PHE A 30 3.29 -20.92 -9.16
C PHE A 30 4.20 -22.12 -9.44
N TYR A 31 3.98 -22.77 -10.59
CA TYR A 31 4.73 -23.96 -10.99
C TYR A 31 5.11 -23.95 -12.48
N GLY A 32 5.87 -24.97 -12.90
CA GLY A 32 6.31 -25.16 -14.28
C GLY A 32 7.70 -24.56 -14.58
N LYS A 33 8.14 -24.73 -15.84
CA LYS A 33 9.50 -24.39 -16.27
C LYS A 33 9.88 -22.94 -15.95
N GLY A 34 8.95 -22.00 -16.12
CA GLY A 34 9.19 -20.59 -15.81
C GLY A 34 9.55 -20.35 -14.34
N ALA A 35 8.76 -20.93 -13.41
CA ALA A 35 8.96 -20.77 -11.97
C ALA A 35 10.32 -21.33 -11.49
N ALA A 36 10.75 -22.47 -12.05
CA ALA A 36 12.04 -23.08 -11.72
C ALA A 36 13.26 -22.21 -12.09
N HIS A 37 13.13 -21.32 -13.09
CA HIS A 37 14.21 -20.41 -13.51
C HIS A 37 14.25 -19.10 -12.70
N LEU A 38 13.22 -18.81 -11.90
CA LEU A 38 13.17 -17.60 -11.08
C LEU A 38 13.98 -17.78 -9.82
N THR A 39 14.84 -16.80 -9.51
CA THR A 39 15.58 -16.77 -8.24
C THR A 39 14.62 -16.52 -7.07
N MET A 40 15.06 -16.78 -5.84
CA MET A 40 14.26 -16.43 -4.66
C MET A 40 13.93 -14.94 -4.56
N GLY A 41 14.82 -14.06 -5.05
CA GLY A 41 14.53 -12.63 -5.13
C GLY A 41 13.37 -12.33 -6.08
N ASP A 42 13.30 -13.00 -7.22
CA ASP A 42 12.24 -12.79 -8.21
C ASP A 42 10.90 -13.34 -7.70
N ARG A 43 10.92 -14.53 -7.10
CA ARG A 43 9.75 -15.14 -6.46
C ARG A 43 9.21 -14.26 -5.34
N ALA A 44 10.08 -13.72 -4.48
CA ALA A 44 9.69 -12.82 -3.42
C ALA A 44 9.07 -11.52 -3.98
N THR A 45 9.59 -10.97 -5.07
CA THR A 45 8.99 -9.82 -5.76
C THR A 45 7.58 -10.14 -6.27
N ILE A 46 7.36 -11.31 -6.88
CA ILE A 46 6.04 -11.76 -7.36
C ILE A 46 5.05 -11.98 -6.21
N SER A 47 5.47 -12.71 -5.17
CA SER A 47 4.64 -12.98 -4.00
C SER A 47 4.36 -11.71 -3.18
N ASN A 48 5.25 -10.72 -3.18
CA ASN A 48 5.03 -9.46 -2.47
C ASN A 48 3.79 -8.71 -2.99
N MET A 49 3.52 -8.79 -4.30
CA MET A 49 2.38 -8.12 -4.93
C MET A 49 1.05 -8.90 -4.83
N THR A 50 0.99 -9.96 -4.00
CA THR A 50 -0.25 -10.72 -3.73
C THR A 50 -1.47 -9.85 -3.48
N PRO A 51 -1.42 -8.84 -2.60
CA PRO A 51 -2.57 -7.99 -2.34
C PRO A 51 -2.96 -7.14 -3.55
N GLU A 52 -2.02 -6.83 -4.44
CA GLU A 52 -2.26 -5.99 -5.61
C GLU A 52 -3.01 -6.75 -6.71
N TYR A 53 -2.89 -8.08 -6.80
CA TYR A 53 -3.76 -8.93 -7.65
C TYR A 53 -4.90 -9.65 -6.90
N GLY A 54 -5.00 -9.49 -5.58
CA GLY A 54 -6.18 -9.81 -4.78
C GLY A 54 -6.27 -11.22 -4.22
N ALA A 55 -5.27 -12.06 -4.52
CA ALA A 55 -5.17 -13.39 -3.95
C ALA A 55 -4.93 -13.31 -2.43
N THR A 56 -5.18 -14.41 -1.74
CA THR A 56 -4.86 -14.55 -0.32
C THR A 56 -3.39 -14.90 -0.10
N ALA A 57 -2.83 -15.73 -0.99
CA ALA A 57 -1.44 -16.16 -0.95
C ALA A 57 -0.91 -16.39 -2.37
N ALA A 58 0.40 -16.20 -2.55
CA ALA A 58 1.15 -16.52 -3.76
C ALA A 58 2.39 -17.31 -3.38
N MET A 59 2.36 -18.60 -3.70
CA MET A 59 3.28 -19.60 -3.16
C MET A 59 4.16 -20.14 -4.29
N PHE A 60 5.42 -20.40 -3.95
CA PHE A 60 6.36 -21.15 -4.76
C PHE A 60 6.82 -22.35 -3.95
N SER A 61 6.89 -23.53 -4.57
CA SER A 61 7.34 -24.76 -3.92
C SER A 61 8.81 -24.65 -3.46
N ILE A 62 9.18 -25.45 -2.46
CA ILE A 62 10.56 -25.53 -1.99
C ILE A 62 11.38 -26.31 -3.01
N ASP A 63 12.51 -25.75 -3.43
CA ASP A 63 13.41 -26.32 -4.43
C ASP A 63 14.87 -25.89 -4.22
N SER A 64 15.74 -26.18 -5.18
CA SER A 64 17.16 -25.80 -5.10
C SER A 64 17.38 -24.29 -4.98
N GLN A 65 16.56 -23.45 -5.63
CA GLN A 65 16.65 -21.99 -5.48
C GLN A 65 16.42 -21.56 -4.03
N THR A 66 15.48 -22.23 -3.35
CA THR A 66 15.23 -22.00 -1.91
C THR A 66 16.46 -22.34 -1.09
N ILE A 67 17.07 -23.51 -1.32
CA ILE A 67 18.25 -23.97 -0.58
C ILE A 67 19.45 -23.05 -0.82
N ASP A 68 19.69 -22.65 -2.08
CA ASP A 68 20.79 -21.74 -2.42
C ASP A 68 20.62 -20.37 -1.76
N TYR A 69 19.39 -19.87 -1.65
CA TYR A 69 19.11 -18.63 -0.93
C TYR A 69 19.33 -18.76 0.58
N LEU A 70 18.96 -19.88 1.20
CA LEU A 70 19.24 -20.11 2.62
C LEU A 70 20.75 -20.12 2.91
N ARG A 71 21.55 -20.74 2.04
CA ARG A 71 23.02 -20.68 2.12
C ARG A 71 23.54 -19.25 1.92
N LEU A 72 23.06 -18.56 0.89
CA LEU A 72 23.43 -17.17 0.57
C LEU A 72 23.17 -16.21 1.74
N THR A 73 22.07 -16.42 2.47
CA THR A 73 21.68 -15.61 3.63
C THR A 73 22.35 -16.04 4.94
N GLY A 74 23.35 -16.93 4.87
CA GLY A 74 24.21 -17.30 5.98
C GLY A 74 23.57 -18.19 7.03
N ARG A 75 22.50 -18.92 6.69
CA ARG A 75 21.97 -19.99 7.56
C ARG A 75 23.02 -21.09 7.76
N GLU A 76 22.98 -21.74 8.92
CA GLU A 76 23.91 -22.81 9.26
C GLU A 76 23.69 -24.04 8.38
N ASP A 77 24.77 -24.72 7.99
CA ASP A 77 24.71 -25.85 7.04
C ASP A 77 23.79 -26.98 7.52
N ASP A 78 23.80 -27.27 8.83
CA ASP A 78 22.92 -28.27 9.44
C ASP A 78 21.44 -27.87 9.35
N GLN A 79 21.13 -26.57 9.49
CA GLN A 79 19.76 -26.06 9.34
C GLN A 79 19.31 -26.14 7.87
N VAL A 80 20.19 -25.78 6.93
CA VAL A 80 19.91 -25.89 5.49
C VAL A 80 19.63 -27.36 5.11
N LYS A 81 20.48 -28.28 5.58
CA LYS A 81 20.29 -29.72 5.36
C LYS A 81 18.99 -30.23 5.96
N LEU A 82 18.63 -29.77 7.16
CA LEU A 82 17.37 -30.13 7.81
C LEU A 82 16.16 -29.67 6.98
N VAL A 83 16.17 -28.42 6.49
CA VAL A 83 15.08 -27.88 5.65
C VAL A 83 14.93 -28.73 4.37
N GLU A 84 16.02 -29.03 3.68
CA GLU A 84 15.99 -29.84 2.46
C GLU A 84 15.46 -31.26 2.74
N THR A 85 15.97 -31.90 3.80
CA THR A 85 15.55 -33.26 4.19
C THR A 85 14.07 -33.28 4.54
N TYR A 86 13.62 -32.36 5.39
CA TYR A 86 12.22 -32.26 5.79
C TYR A 86 11.30 -32.00 4.59
N ALA A 87 11.64 -31.06 3.71
CA ALA A 87 10.81 -30.74 2.56
C ALA A 87 10.63 -31.96 1.63
N LYS A 88 11.69 -32.75 1.42
CA LYS A 88 11.64 -33.98 0.61
C LYS A 88 10.81 -35.08 1.29
N GLU A 89 11.05 -35.35 2.56
CA GLU A 89 10.33 -36.39 3.31
C GLU A 89 8.84 -36.04 3.53
N ALA A 90 8.52 -34.76 3.70
CA ALA A 90 7.14 -34.29 3.89
C ALA A 90 6.36 -34.11 2.58
N GLY A 91 6.98 -34.32 1.41
CA GLY A 91 6.34 -34.11 0.11
C GLY A 91 6.08 -32.64 -0.25
N LEU A 92 6.88 -31.72 0.28
CA LEU A 92 6.80 -30.27 0.05
C LEU A 92 7.85 -29.78 -0.96
N TRP A 93 8.61 -30.69 -1.55
CA TRP A 93 9.61 -30.39 -2.57
C TRP A 93 8.95 -30.22 -3.95
N ALA A 94 9.48 -29.36 -4.81
CA ALA A 94 8.86 -29.04 -6.10
C ALA A 94 8.55 -30.29 -6.96
N ASP A 95 9.49 -31.23 -7.07
CA ASP A 95 9.30 -32.45 -7.87
C ASP A 95 8.16 -33.35 -7.33
N THR A 96 7.92 -33.33 -6.01
CA THR A 96 6.82 -34.11 -5.42
C THR A 96 5.44 -33.49 -5.71
N LEU A 97 5.42 -32.22 -6.11
CA LEU A 97 4.20 -31.47 -6.43
C LEU A 97 3.89 -31.42 -7.93
N GLU A 98 4.68 -32.09 -8.79
CA GLU A 98 4.45 -32.11 -10.25
C GLU A 98 3.05 -32.61 -10.64
N ASN A 99 2.47 -33.51 -9.84
CA ASN A 99 1.15 -34.09 -10.07
C ASN A 99 0.07 -33.49 -9.13
N ALA A 100 0.34 -32.33 -8.51
CA ALA A 100 -0.66 -31.64 -7.70
C ALA A 100 -1.88 -31.27 -8.57
N GLU A 101 -3.08 -31.53 -8.05
CA GLU A 101 -4.33 -31.21 -8.73
C GLU A 101 -4.84 -29.84 -8.26
N TYR A 102 -5.09 -28.95 -9.22
CA TYR A 102 -5.62 -27.62 -8.97
C TYR A 102 -7.02 -27.49 -9.56
N GLU A 103 -7.94 -26.87 -8.82
CA GLU A 103 -9.30 -26.60 -9.28
C GLU A 103 -9.31 -25.76 -10.57
N ARG A 104 -8.37 -24.82 -10.68
CA ARG A 104 -8.19 -23.95 -11.84
C ARG A 104 -6.71 -23.76 -12.15
N VAL A 105 -6.35 -23.97 -13.42
CA VAL A 105 -5.01 -23.71 -13.95
C VAL A 105 -5.09 -22.55 -14.94
N ILE A 106 -4.22 -21.56 -14.75
CA ILE A 106 -4.03 -20.43 -15.66
C ILE A 106 -2.56 -20.41 -16.11
N SER A 107 -2.32 -20.00 -17.36
CA SER A 107 -0.98 -20.06 -17.96
C SER A 107 -0.49 -18.67 -18.35
N PHE A 108 0.77 -18.37 -18.02
CA PHE A 108 1.43 -17.10 -18.35
C PHE A 108 2.81 -17.37 -18.96
N ASP A 109 3.07 -16.80 -20.13
CA ASP A 109 4.35 -16.97 -20.83
C ASP A 109 5.34 -15.86 -20.49
N LEU A 110 6.34 -16.19 -19.67
CA LEU A 110 7.42 -15.27 -19.27
C LEU A 110 8.25 -14.74 -20.44
N SER A 111 8.22 -15.37 -21.62
CA SER A 111 8.96 -14.92 -22.80
C SER A 111 8.33 -13.70 -23.47
N THR A 112 7.07 -13.39 -23.17
CA THR A 112 6.31 -12.25 -23.70
C THR A 112 6.53 -10.96 -22.91
N VAL A 113 7.17 -11.04 -21.74
CA VAL A 113 7.38 -9.89 -20.86
C VAL A 113 8.44 -8.96 -21.44
N GLY A 114 8.03 -7.73 -21.76
CA GLY A 114 8.91 -6.59 -22.04
C GLY A 114 9.17 -5.72 -20.80
N ARG A 115 9.96 -4.65 -20.95
CA ARG A 115 10.14 -3.65 -19.88
C ARG A 115 8.83 -2.93 -19.61
N ASN A 116 8.46 -2.77 -18.35
CA ASN A 116 7.18 -2.25 -17.92
C ASN A 116 7.33 -1.17 -16.84
N ILE A 117 6.41 -0.22 -16.86
CA ILE A 117 6.01 0.55 -15.69
C ILE A 117 4.55 0.21 -15.35
N ALA A 118 4.05 0.64 -14.19
CA ALA A 118 2.63 0.59 -13.91
C ALA A 118 2.12 1.94 -13.40
N GLY A 119 0.99 2.38 -13.94
CA GLY A 119 0.37 3.66 -13.67
C GLY A 119 -0.28 4.29 -14.91
N PRO A 120 -0.82 5.50 -14.76
CA PRO A 120 -0.79 6.30 -13.54
C PRO A 120 -1.73 5.77 -12.44
N SER A 121 -1.26 5.88 -11.20
CA SER A 121 -2.07 5.73 -9.98
C SER A 121 -2.87 4.44 -9.77
N ASN A 122 -2.55 3.40 -10.54
CA ASN A 122 -3.12 2.07 -10.42
C ASN A 122 -2.00 1.01 -10.58
N PRO A 123 -1.76 0.12 -9.58
CA PRO A 123 -0.70 -0.87 -9.64
C PRO A 123 -0.86 -1.93 -10.72
N HIS A 124 -2.10 -2.20 -11.16
CA HIS A 124 -2.39 -3.18 -12.21
C HIS A 124 -2.60 -2.53 -13.59
N ALA A 125 -2.48 -1.20 -13.70
CA ALA A 125 -2.43 -0.51 -14.98
C ALA A 125 -1.01 -0.60 -15.55
N ARG A 126 -0.63 -1.79 -16.03
CA ARG A 126 0.67 -2.01 -16.66
C ARG A 126 0.78 -1.19 -17.96
N VAL A 127 1.95 -0.60 -18.17
CA VAL A 127 2.30 0.04 -19.43
C VAL A 127 3.68 -0.45 -19.87
N PRO A 128 3.78 -1.19 -20.99
CA PRO A 128 5.08 -1.51 -21.55
C PRO A 128 5.76 -0.22 -22.02
N THR A 129 7.06 -0.09 -21.74
CA THR A 129 7.82 1.15 -22.03
C THR A 129 7.88 1.47 -23.52
N SER A 130 7.69 0.47 -24.39
CA SER A 130 7.57 0.65 -25.84
C SER A 130 6.28 1.37 -26.29
N GLU A 131 5.24 1.39 -25.46
CA GLU A 131 3.91 1.95 -25.78
C GLU A 131 3.65 3.31 -25.10
N LEU A 132 4.64 3.94 -24.45
CA LEU A 132 4.43 5.17 -23.66
C LEU A 132 3.74 6.29 -24.45
N ALA A 133 4.13 6.49 -25.72
CA ALA A 133 3.54 7.52 -26.58
C ALA A 133 2.11 7.17 -27.01
N GLU A 134 1.86 5.90 -27.35
CA GLU A 134 0.53 5.40 -27.71
C GLU A 134 -0.46 5.54 -26.54
N ARG A 135 0.03 5.32 -25.31
CA ARG A 135 -0.74 5.47 -24.08
C ARG A 135 -0.84 6.92 -23.60
N GLY A 136 -0.27 7.88 -24.31
CA GLY A 136 -0.30 9.30 -23.95
C GLY A 136 0.47 9.64 -22.67
N ILE A 137 1.40 8.77 -22.25
CA ILE A 137 2.26 8.98 -21.09
C ILE A 137 3.46 9.82 -21.49
N SER A 138 4.20 9.37 -22.52
CA SER A 138 5.25 10.20 -23.14
C SER A 138 4.69 11.12 -24.21
N GLY A 139 5.41 12.20 -24.50
CA GLY A 139 5.00 13.21 -25.46
C GLY A 139 6.05 14.30 -25.61
N LYS A 140 5.73 15.35 -26.38
CA LYS A 140 6.65 16.47 -26.55
C LYS A 140 6.87 17.18 -25.21
N VAL A 141 8.11 17.19 -24.74
CA VAL A 141 8.50 17.91 -23.51
C VAL A 141 8.81 19.36 -23.87
N GLU A 142 7.96 20.28 -23.45
CA GLU A 142 8.30 21.71 -23.48
C GLU A 142 9.25 21.99 -22.32
N ASN A 143 10.49 22.33 -22.66
CA ASN A 143 11.56 22.56 -21.69
C ASN A 143 12.02 24.01 -21.77
N GLU A 144 11.72 24.78 -20.74
CA GLU A 144 12.25 26.13 -20.54
C GLU A 144 13.46 26.03 -19.60
N PRO A 145 14.64 26.52 -20.00
CA PRO A 145 15.84 26.42 -19.17
C PRO A 145 15.63 26.93 -17.74
N GLY A 146 15.87 26.06 -16.76
CA GLY A 146 15.74 26.38 -15.34
C GLY A 146 14.35 26.17 -14.74
N LEU A 147 13.35 25.76 -15.54
CA LEU A 147 12.00 25.45 -15.07
C LEU A 147 11.68 23.97 -15.15
N MET A 148 10.76 23.51 -14.31
CA MET A 148 10.21 22.16 -14.40
C MET A 148 9.29 22.02 -15.62
N PRO A 149 9.41 20.92 -16.39
CA PRO A 149 8.50 20.62 -17.49
C PRO A 149 7.16 20.04 -17.01
N ASP A 150 6.19 19.90 -17.91
CA ASP A 150 5.03 19.04 -17.68
C ASP A 150 5.48 17.59 -17.40
N GLY A 151 4.76 16.92 -16.49
CA GLY A 151 5.06 15.55 -16.05
C GLY A 151 6.36 15.41 -15.27
N ALA A 152 6.93 16.51 -14.77
CA ALA A 152 8.17 16.52 -14.01
C ALA A 152 8.17 15.44 -12.92
N VAL A 153 9.22 14.61 -12.92
CA VAL A 153 9.46 13.62 -11.86
C VAL A 153 10.05 14.38 -10.68
N ILE A 154 9.23 14.67 -9.67
CA ILE A 154 9.68 15.38 -8.46
C ILE A 154 10.21 14.42 -7.38
N ILE A 155 9.87 13.13 -7.49
CA ILE A 155 10.32 12.07 -6.58
C ILE A 155 10.80 10.88 -7.42
N ALA A 156 12.04 10.45 -7.21
CA ALA A 156 12.59 9.22 -7.77
C ALA A 156 13.15 8.34 -6.65
N ALA A 157 12.41 7.31 -6.23
CA ALA A 157 12.75 6.56 -5.02
C ALA A 157 13.03 5.07 -5.30
N ILE A 158 14.27 4.65 -5.07
CA ILE A 158 14.58 3.23 -4.91
C ILE A 158 14.21 2.85 -3.49
N THR A 159 13.05 2.22 -3.34
CA THR A 159 12.40 1.94 -2.05
C THR A 159 11.70 0.58 -2.10
N SER A 160 11.01 0.24 -1.02
CA SER A 160 10.20 -0.96 -0.83
C SER A 160 10.97 -2.26 -0.67
N CYS A 161 10.45 -3.12 0.20
CA CYS A 161 10.86 -4.52 0.30
C CYS A 161 10.61 -5.32 -0.98
N THR A 162 9.68 -4.88 -1.86
CA THR A 162 9.37 -5.52 -3.15
C THR A 162 10.60 -5.71 -4.03
N ASN A 163 11.44 -4.68 -4.12
CA ASN A 163 12.58 -4.65 -5.04
C ASN A 163 13.93 -4.57 -4.32
N THR A 164 14.01 -3.93 -3.16
CA THR A 164 15.29 -3.81 -2.43
C THR A 164 15.74 -5.10 -1.76
N SER A 165 14.87 -6.10 -1.66
CA SER A 165 15.22 -7.45 -1.22
C SER A 165 15.84 -8.31 -2.32
N ASN A 166 15.77 -7.86 -3.59
CA ASN A 166 16.31 -8.56 -4.76
C ASN A 166 17.68 -7.97 -5.13
N PRO A 167 18.80 -8.70 -4.90
CA PRO A 167 20.13 -8.17 -5.19
C PRO A 167 20.35 -7.85 -6.67
N ARG A 168 19.75 -8.62 -7.61
CA ARG A 168 19.89 -8.35 -9.05
C ARG A 168 19.36 -6.96 -9.40
N ASN A 169 18.19 -6.58 -8.89
CA ASN A 169 17.61 -5.26 -9.15
C ASN A 169 18.46 -4.13 -8.56
N MET A 170 19.02 -4.33 -7.37
CA MET A 170 19.87 -3.34 -6.71
C MET A 170 21.22 -3.16 -7.41
N ILE A 171 21.85 -4.27 -7.83
CA ILE A 171 23.08 -4.25 -8.62
C ILE A 171 22.83 -3.62 -9.99
N ALA A 172 21.71 -3.95 -10.67
CA ALA A 172 21.33 -3.32 -11.93
C ALA A 172 21.18 -1.80 -11.80
N ALA A 173 20.53 -1.30 -10.75
CA ALA A 173 20.42 0.14 -10.50
C ALA A 173 21.80 0.80 -10.27
N GLY A 174 22.68 0.15 -9.51
CA GLY A 174 24.05 0.61 -9.31
C GLY A 174 24.86 0.65 -10.61
N LEU A 175 24.68 -0.33 -11.49
CA LEU A 175 25.33 -0.39 -12.79
C LEU A 175 24.84 0.69 -13.75
N ILE A 176 23.53 0.97 -13.78
CA ILE A 176 22.98 2.11 -14.51
C ILE A 176 23.63 3.40 -14.02
N ALA A 177 23.75 3.58 -12.70
CA ALA A 177 24.37 4.77 -12.12
C ALA A 177 25.84 4.91 -12.53
N ARG A 178 26.61 3.83 -12.39
CA ARG A 178 28.02 3.76 -12.82
C ARG A 178 28.20 4.11 -14.30
N ASN A 179 27.35 3.56 -15.16
CA ASN A 179 27.44 3.78 -16.61
C ASN A 179 27.03 5.22 -16.98
N ALA A 180 26.02 5.77 -16.30
CA ALA A 180 25.60 7.16 -16.45
C ALA A 180 26.70 8.14 -16.01
N ASN A 181 27.32 7.94 -14.84
CA ASN A 181 28.42 8.78 -14.34
C ASN A 181 29.62 8.78 -15.28
N LYS A 182 30.01 7.60 -15.80
CA LYS A 182 31.10 7.46 -16.80
C LYS A 182 30.85 8.29 -18.06
N LEU A 183 29.59 8.43 -18.46
CA LEU A 183 29.19 9.22 -19.63
C LEU A 183 28.83 10.68 -19.27
N GLY A 184 29.02 11.12 -18.03
CA GLY A 184 28.77 12.49 -17.60
C GLY A 184 27.29 12.85 -17.43
N LEU A 185 26.40 11.86 -17.37
CA LEU A 185 24.98 12.09 -17.12
C LEU A 185 24.75 12.38 -15.63
N THR A 186 23.79 13.27 -15.34
CA THR A 186 23.38 13.62 -13.98
C THR A 186 21.85 13.64 -13.88
N ARG A 187 21.32 13.42 -12.67
CA ARG A 187 19.88 13.61 -12.43
C ARG A 187 19.47 15.07 -12.62
N LYS A 188 18.20 15.32 -12.96
CA LYS A 188 17.69 16.70 -12.96
C LYS A 188 17.62 17.29 -11.54
N PRO A 189 17.85 18.60 -11.38
CA PRO A 189 17.98 19.23 -10.07
C PRO A 189 16.68 19.18 -9.24
N TRP A 190 15.51 19.22 -9.89
CA TRP A 190 14.21 19.15 -9.24
C TRP A 190 13.81 17.75 -8.76
N VAL A 191 14.56 16.71 -9.15
CA VAL A 191 14.25 15.33 -8.76
C VAL A 191 14.78 15.07 -7.35
N LYS A 192 13.88 14.89 -6.39
CA LYS A 192 14.28 14.38 -5.07
C LYS A 192 14.49 12.87 -5.16
N SER A 193 15.75 12.45 -5.28
CA SER A 193 16.16 11.05 -5.32
C SER A 193 16.42 10.47 -3.93
N SER A 194 16.21 9.16 -3.77
CA SER A 194 16.51 8.46 -2.51
C SER A 194 16.73 6.96 -2.71
N LEU A 195 17.61 6.38 -1.89
CA LEU A 195 17.77 4.94 -1.71
C LEU A 195 17.34 4.58 -0.29
N ALA A 196 16.30 3.76 -0.15
CA ALA A 196 15.80 3.26 1.13
C ALA A 196 15.76 1.73 1.12
N PRO A 197 16.88 1.07 1.48
CA PRO A 197 16.96 -0.38 1.43
C PRO A 197 16.12 -1.06 2.52
N GLY A 198 15.57 -2.24 2.23
CA GLY A 198 14.84 -3.05 3.22
C GLY A 198 15.72 -3.65 4.32
N SER A 199 17.04 -3.68 4.13
CA SER A 199 18.01 -4.19 5.11
C SER A 199 19.38 -3.51 4.98
N LYS A 200 20.15 -3.52 6.06
CA LYS A 200 21.56 -3.07 6.07
C LYS A 200 22.45 -3.91 5.15
N THR A 201 22.08 -5.16 4.86
CA THR A 201 22.85 -6.03 3.96
C THR A 201 22.97 -5.45 2.55
N VAL A 202 21.96 -4.72 2.09
CA VAL A 202 21.94 -4.05 0.77
C VAL A 202 23.07 -3.05 0.64
N LYS A 203 23.29 -2.26 1.70
CA LYS A 203 24.39 -1.31 1.74
C LYS A 203 25.72 -2.04 1.61
N LEU A 204 25.93 -3.11 2.38
CA LEU A 204 27.20 -3.85 2.41
C LEU A 204 27.60 -4.42 1.05
N TYR A 205 26.68 -5.08 0.33
CA TYR A 205 27.04 -5.62 -0.99
C TYR A 205 27.17 -4.54 -2.08
N LEU A 206 26.47 -3.40 -1.96
CA LEU A 206 26.66 -2.28 -2.89
C LEU A 206 28.01 -1.59 -2.67
N GLU A 207 28.47 -1.49 -1.42
CA GLU A 207 29.83 -1.02 -1.09
C GLU A 207 30.87 -2.00 -1.61
N GLU A 208 30.69 -3.31 -1.39
CA GLU A 208 31.61 -4.34 -1.86
C GLU A 208 31.69 -4.43 -3.41
N ALA A 209 30.58 -4.15 -4.09
CA ALA A 209 30.54 -4.04 -5.55
C ALA A 209 31.11 -2.71 -6.10
N ASN A 210 31.47 -1.76 -5.23
CA ASN A 210 31.81 -0.37 -5.58
C ASN A 210 30.71 0.35 -6.39
N LEU A 211 29.43 0.04 -6.11
CA LEU A 211 28.27 0.64 -6.78
C LEU A 211 27.52 1.63 -5.89
N LEU A 212 27.71 1.60 -4.57
CA LEU A 212 27.10 2.59 -3.68
C LEU A 212 27.59 4.03 -3.98
N PRO A 213 28.91 4.29 -4.14
CA PRO A 213 29.38 5.65 -4.45
C PRO A 213 28.80 6.18 -5.76
N GLU A 214 28.63 5.31 -6.77
CA GLU A 214 28.05 5.66 -8.07
C GLU A 214 26.58 6.09 -7.95
N LEU A 215 25.81 5.39 -7.11
CA LEU A 215 24.44 5.77 -6.78
C LEU A 215 24.39 7.11 -6.02
N GLU A 216 25.29 7.30 -5.05
CA GLU A 216 25.39 8.54 -4.27
C GLU A 216 25.75 9.76 -5.14
N GLU A 217 26.65 9.59 -6.11
CA GLU A 217 27.01 10.63 -7.08
C GLU A 217 25.81 11.07 -7.95
N LEU A 218 24.94 10.14 -8.35
CA LEU A 218 23.64 10.46 -8.97
C LEU A 218 22.57 10.96 -7.99
N GLY A 219 22.88 11.07 -6.71
CA GLY A 219 21.97 11.56 -5.66
C GLY A 219 21.10 10.50 -5.00
N PHE A 220 21.34 9.21 -5.22
CA PHE A 220 20.66 8.09 -4.56
C PHE A 220 21.38 7.66 -3.28
N GLY A 221 21.50 8.59 -2.33
CA GLY A 221 22.06 8.29 -1.01
C GLY A 221 21.14 7.41 -0.16
N VAL A 222 21.75 6.60 0.72
CA VAL A 222 21.00 5.79 1.70
C VAL A 222 20.36 6.71 2.73
N VAL A 223 19.04 6.87 2.66
CA VAL A 223 18.30 7.78 3.57
C VAL A 223 17.81 7.08 4.84
N ALA A 224 17.47 5.80 4.76
CA ALA A 224 17.00 4.99 5.88
C ALA A 224 16.93 3.51 5.51
N PHE A 225 16.91 2.63 6.51
CA PHE A 225 16.54 1.23 6.36
C PHE A 225 15.08 1.02 6.79
N ALA A 226 14.15 1.51 5.97
CA ALA A 226 12.72 1.60 6.30
C ALA A 226 11.84 1.71 5.03
N CYS A 227 10.51 1.71 5.22
CA CYS A 227 9.54 1.81 4.11
C CYS A 227 9.61 3.15 3.34
N THR A 228 9.85 4.27 4.03
CA THR A 228 10.00 5.63 3.44
C THR A 228 8.95 5.95 2.36
N THR A 229 9.36 6.27 1.13
CA THR A 229 8.47 6.66 0.03
C THR A 229 7.43 5.58 -0.31
N CYS A 230 7.71 4.29 -0.07
CA CYS A 230 6.78 3.20 -0.37
C CYS A 230 5.44 3.28 0.42
N ASN A 231 5.46 3.85 1.63
CA ASN A 231 4.27 4.03 2.46
C ASN A 231 3.77 5.49 2.53
N GLY A 232 4.34 6.38 1.71
CA GLY A 232 4.02 7.81 1.68
C GLY A 232 4.85 8.68 2.61
N MET A 233 5.86 8.12 3.29
CA MET A 233 6.82 8.88 4.09
C MET A 233 7.96 9.38 3.20
N SER A 234 7.60 10.17 2.18
CA SER A 234 8.50 10.75 1.19
C SER A 234 9.25 12.00 1.68
N GLY A 235 8.85 12.57 2.83
CA GLY A 235 9.38 13.82 3.39
C GLY A 235 9.03 15.06 2.55
N ALA A 236 9.42 16.24 3.04
CA ALA A 236 9.18 17.52 2.35
C ALA A 236 10.00 17.67 1.06
N LEU A 237 9.47 18.43 0.09
CA LEU A 237 10.23 18.89 -1.08
C LEU A 237 11.06 20.12 -0.70
N ASP A 238 12.05 20.44 -1.55
CA ASP A 238 12.68 21.76 -1.49
C ASP A 238 11.60 22.85 -1.63
N PRO A 239 11.57 23.88 -0.76
CA PRO A 239 10.57 24.95 -0.83
C PRO A 239 10.49 25.64 -2.19
N VAL A 240 11.61 25.75 -2.93
CA VAL A 240 11.64 26.35 -4.27
C VAL A 240 10.87 25.48 -5.26
N ILE A 241 11.12 24.17 -5.23
CA ILE A 241 10.41 23.19 -6.08
C ILE A 241 8.93 23.20 -5.72
N GLN A 242 8.59 23.09 -4.44
CA GLN A 242 7.21 23.09 -3.98
C GLN A 242 6.46 24.35 -4.41
N LYS A 243 7.08 25.53 -4.25
CA LYS A 243 6.51 26.81 -4.67
C LYS A 243 6.23 26.83 -6.17
N GLU A 244 7.17 26.36 -6.99
CA GLU A 244 6.98 26.31 -8.45
C GLU A 244 5.83 25.37 -8.85
N VAL A 245 5.73 24.18 -8.23
CA VAL A 245 4.61 23.25 -8.48
C VAL A 245 3.27 23.92 -8.22
N VAL A 246 3.16 24.66 -7.11
CA VAL A 246 1.91 25.32 -6.70
C VAL A 246 1.61 26.55 -7.57
N ASP A 247 2.58 27.44 -7.77
CA ASP A 247 2.39 28.71 -8.48
C ASP A 247 2.03 28.49 -9.96
N ARG A 248 2.52 27.41 -10.58
CA ARG A 248 2.29 27.07 -12.00
C ARG A 248 1.25 25.97 -12.21
N ASP A 249 0.64 25.44 -11.16
CA ASP A 249 -0.26 24.26 -11.18
C ASP A 249 0.27 23.08 -12.01
N LEU A 250 1.57 22.80 -11.89
CA LEU A 250 2.23 21.80 -12.72
C LEU A 250 1.66 20.39 -12.49
N TYR A 251 1.52 19.65 -13.58
CA TYR A 251 1.31 18.21 -13.48
C TYR A 251 2.65 17.52 -13.20
N THR A 252 2.80 17.04 -11.98
CA THR A 252 4.03 16.44 -11.44
C THR A 252 3.81 14.97 -11.08
N THR A 253 4.89 14.21 -11.11
CA THR A 253 4.84 12.75 -10.94
C THR A 253 5.89 12.25 -9.96
N ALA A 254 5.65 11.04 -9.44
CA ALA A 254 6.64 10.26 -8.70
C ALA A 254 6.92 8.94 -9.41
N VAL A 255 8.18 8.53 -9.47
CA VAL A 255 8.59 7.20 -9.97
C VAL A 255 9.28 6.45 -8.84
N LEU A 256 8.81 5.25 -8.53
CA LEU A 256 9.32 4.49 -7.39
C LEU A 256 9.35 2.99 -7.64
N SER A 257 10.28 2.30 -6.99
CA SER A 257 10.35 0.83 -6.99
C SER A 257 9.45 0.17 -5.93
N GLY A 258 8.29 0.79 -5.67
CA GLY A 258 7.27 0.28 -4.75
C GLY A 258 6.35 -0.75 -5.39
N ASN A 259 5.26 -1.07 -4.67
CA ASN A 259 4.17 -1.92 -5.17
C ASN A 259 2.83 -1.17 -5.27
N ARG A 260 2.75 0.08 -4.80
CA ARG A 260 1.51 0.88 -4.79
C ARG A 260 1.76 2.31 -5.22
N ASN A 261 0.89 2.83 -6.06
CA ASN A 261 0.98 4.17 -6.63
C ASN A 261 -0.34 4.97 -6.56
N PHE A 262 -1.34 4.52 -5.80
CA PHE A 262 -2.64 5.20 -5.66
C PHE A 262 -2.53 6.72 -5.40
N ASP A 263 -3.53 7.47 -5.87
CA ASP A 263 -3.58 8.93 -5.73
C ASP A 263 -3.40 9.41 -4.28
N GLY A 264 -2.53 10.40 -4.10
CA GLY A 264 -2.25 11.00 -2.78
C GLY A 264 -1.44 10.12 -1.83
N ARG A 265 -1.05 8.90 -2.24
CA ARG A 265 -0.28 7.98 -1.39
C ARG A 265 1.19 8.35 -1.27
N ILE A 266 1.84 8.72 -2.38
CA ILE A 266 3.30 8.88 -2.43
C ILE A 266 3.76 10.21 -1.86
N HIS A 267 3.24 11.30 -2.39
CA HIS A 267 3.58 12.66 -1.98
C HIS A 267 2.39 13.59 -2.28
N PRO A 268 2.03 14.56 -1.40
CA PRO A 268 0.86 15.43 -1.63
C PRO A 268 0.95 16.28 -2.91
N HIS A 269 2.17 16.68 -3.29
CA HIS A 269 2.45 17.44 -4.51
C HIS A 269 2.76 16.56 -5.74
N ALA A 270 2.62 15.25 -5.69
CA ALA A 270 2.69 14.39 -6.88
C ALA A 270 1.26 14.08 -7.33
N LYS A 271 0.85 14.57 -8.51
CA LYS A 271 -0.51 14.34 -9.04
C LYS A 271 -0.72 12.85 -9.38
N GLN A 272 0.31 12.18 -9.88
CA GLN A 272 0.29 10.75 -10.22
C GLN A 272 1.61 10.07 -9.86
N ALA A 273 1.59 8.74 -9.72
CA ALA A 273 2.79 7.95 -9.46
C ALA A 273 2.89 6.71 -10.36
N PHE A 274 4.13 6.30 -10.64
CA PHE A 274 4.48 5.17 -11.50
C PHE A 274 5.38 4.19 -10.75
N LEU A 275 5.03 2.91 -10.83
CA LEU A 275 5.87 1.81 -10.36
C LEU A 275 6.86 1.44 -11.46
N ALA A 276 8.13 1.31 -11.13
CA ALA A 276 9.18 0.93 -12.06
C ALA A 276 10.29 0.13 -11.37
N SER A 277 11.08 -0.61 -12.13
CA SER A 277 12.25 -1.30 -11.58
C SER A 277 13.28 -0.29 -11.04
N PRO A 278 14.09 -0.64 -10.02
CA PRO A 278 15.18 0.23 -9.55
C PRO A 278 16.06 0.85 -10.65
N PRO A 279 16.51 0.12 -11.70
CA PRO A 279 17.25 0.75 -12.81
C PRO A 279 16.43 1.79 -13.59
N LEU A 280 15.14 1.54 -13.83
CA LEU A 280 14.27 2.54 -14.47
C LEU A 280 14.02 3.77 -13.58
N VAL A 281 13.96 3.61 -12.25
CA VAL A 281 13.89 4.76 -11.33
C VAL A 281 15.11 5.68 -11.50
N VAL A 282 16.31 5.11 -11.63
CA VAL A 282 17.53 5.90 -11.90
C VAL A 282 17.44 6.59 -13.25
N ALA A 283 17.01 5.88 -14.30
CA ALA A 283 16.87 6.44 -15.64
C ALA A 283 15.85 7.60 -15.69
N TYR A 284 14.70 7.48 -15.03
CA TYR A 284 13.72 8.57 -14.93
C TYR A 284 14.19 9.74 -14.08
N ALA A 285 15.12 9.55 -13.13
CA ALA A 285 15.75 10.66 -12.42
C ALA A 285 16.68 11.48 -13.34
N ILE A 286 17.34 10.82 -14.29
CA ILE A 286 18.17 11.47 -15.32
C ILE A 286 17.29 12.20 -16.33
N ALA A 287 16.22 11.55 -16.82
CA ALA A 287 15.26 12.17 -17.72
C ALA A 287 14.52 13.36 -17.08
N GLY A 288 14.09 13.20 -15.82
CA GLY A 288 13.43 14.23 -15.01
C GLY A 288 11.97 14.51 -15.33
N THR A 289 11.35 13.79 -16.27
CA THR A 289 9.92 13.85 -16.56
C THR A 289 9.41 12.49 -17.04
N ILE A 290 8.17 12.14 -16.70
CA ILE A 290 7.50 10.95 -17.24
C ILE A 290 7.14 11.13 -18.72
N ARG A 291 7.10 12.38 -19.20
CA ARG A 291 6.80 12.69 -20.60
C ARG A 291 7.90 12.26 -21.58
N PHE A 292 9.06 11.85 -21.06
CA PHE A 292 10.20 11.35 -21.82
C PHE A 292 9.93 9.94 -22.36
N ASP A 293 10.17 9.69 -23.65
CA ASP A 293 10.13 8.33 -24.19
C ASP A 293 11.45 7.62 -23.85
N ILE A 294 11.43 6.89 -22.73
CA ILE A 294 12.62 6.26 -22.14
C ILE A 294 13.32 5.25 -23.05
N GLU A 295 12.62 4.75 -24.08
CA GLU A 295 13.17 3.78 -25.04
C GLU A 295 13.84 4.45 -26.26
N LYS A 296 13.46 5.69 -26.59
CA LYS A 296 13.84 6.34 -27.86
C LYS A 296 14.63 7.63 -27.70
N ASP A 297 14.35 8.38 -26.65
CA ASP A 297 14.92 9.70 -26.46
C ASP A 297 16.33 9.61 -25.83
N ALA A 298 17.16 10.64 -26.07
CA ALA A 298 18.48 10.75 -25.48
C ALA A 298 18.39 11.32 -24.04
N LEU A 299 18.96 10.60 -23.08
CA LEU A 299 19.04 11.02 -21.66
C LEU A 299 19.95 12.23 -21.47
N GLY A 300 20.92 12.40 -22.38
CA GLY A 300 21.84 13.51 -22.43
C GLY A 300 22.88 13.30 -23.53
N THR A 301 23.99 14.01 -23.43
CA THR A 301 25.14 13.86 -24.32
C THR A 301 26.37 13.47 -23.52
N ASP A 302 27.22 12.62 -24.08
CA ASP A 302 28.51 12.28 -23.48
C ASP A 302 29.52 13.44 -23.61
N GLN A 303 30.75 13.20 -23.15
CA GLN A 303 31.85 14.17 -23.19
C GLN A 303 32.26 14.56 -24.63
N ASP A 304 31.97 13.71 -25.61
CA ASP A 304 32.27 13.91 -27.03
C ASP A 304 31.06 14.51 -27.80
N GLY A 305 29.93 14.75 -27.12
CA GLY A 305 28.71 15.29 -27.70
C GLY A 305 27.79 14.26 -28.35
N ASN A 306 28.06 12.95 -28.20
CA ASN A 306 27.19 11.91 -28.73
C ASN A 306 25.93 11.76 -27.86
N PRO A 307 24.75 11.51 -28.44
CA PRO A 307 23.55 11.25 -27.67
C PRO A 307 23.68 9.93 -26.89
N VAL A 308 23.36 9.95 -25.60
CA VAL A 308 23.34 8.77 -24.74
C VAL A 308 21.89 8.36 -24.49
N THR A 309 21.56 7.11 -24.80
CA THR A 309 20.22 6.53 -24.63
C THR A 309 20.18 5.54 -23.47
N LEU A 310 18.99 5.05 -23.11
CA LEU A 310 18.85 4.00 -22.10
C LEU A 310 19.68 2.75 -22.46
N LYS A 311 19.75 2.38 -23.74
CA LYS A 311 20.48 1.20 -24.22
C LYS A 311 21.98 1.29 -23.93
N ASP A 312 22.55 2.49 -23.97
CA ASP A 312 23.99 2.71 -23.79
C ASP A 312 24.43 2.55 -22.33
N ILE A 313 23.50 2.72 -21.38
CA ILE A 313 23.76 2.57 -19.95
C ILE A 313 23.21 1.27 -19.36
N TRP A 314 22.31 0.56 -20.06
CA TRP A 314 21.68 -0.66 -19.55
C TRP A 314 22.66 -1.84 -19.46
N PRO A 315 22.85 -2.45 -18.27
CA PRO A 315 23.78 -3.57 -18.10
C PRO A 315 23.25 -4.86 -18.73
N SER A 316 24.16 -5.77 -19.10
CA SER A 316 23.78 -7.12 -19.52
C SER A 316 23.48 -8.02 -18.31
N ASP A 317 22.69 -9.08 -18.50
CA ASP A 317 22.38 -10.02 -17.42
C ASP A 317 23.63 -10.74 -16.91
N GLU A 318 24.58 -11.04 -17.81
CA GLU A 318 25.85 -11.66 -17.45
C GLU A 318 26.70 -10.76 -16.55
N GLU A 319 26.71 -9.45 -16.80
CA GLU A 319 27.40 -8.49 -15.94
C GLU A 319 26.75 -8.41 -14.55
N ILE A 320 25.42 -8.33 -14.49
CA ILE A 320 24.68 -8.32 -13.23
C ILE A 320 24.99 -9.58 -12.42
N ASP A 321 24.91 -10.75 -13.05
CA ASP A 321 25.12 -12.05 -12.38
C ASP A 321 26.55 -12.24 -11.89
N ALA A 322 27.54 -11.80 -12.67
CA ALA A 322 28.93 -11.82 -12.25
C ALA A 322 29.15 -10.98 -10.98
N ILE A 323 28.58 -9.78 -10.92
CA ILE A 323 28.72 -8.87 -9.78
C ILE A 323 27.94 -9.38 -8.58
N VAL A 324 26.71 -9.88 -8.75
CA VAL A 324 25.93 -10.48 -7.65
C VAL A 324 26.72 -11.63 -7.02
N LYS A 325 27.25 -12.54 -7.83
CA LYS A 325 28.05 -13.68 -7.36
C LYS A 325 29.32 -13.23 -6.62
N GLN A 326 29.94 -12.14 -7.04
CA GLN A 326 31.17 -11.61 -6.43
C GLN A 326 30.91 -10.88 -5.10
N SER A 327 29.82 -10.11 -5.02
CA SER A 327 29.60 -9.11 -3.98
C SER A 327 28.58 -9.50 -2.90
N VAL A 328 27.62 -10.39 -3.19
CA VAL A 328 26.60 -10.78 -2.21
C VAL A 328 27.07 -12.00 -1.44
N LYS A 329 27.33 -11.84 -0.14
CA LYS A 329 28.02 -12.86 0.66
C LYS A 329 27.25 -13.22 1.94
N PRO A 330 27.27 -14.51 2.35
CA PRO A 330 26.70 -14.96 3.63
C PRO A 330 27.15 -14.16 4.85
N GLN A 331 28.42 -13.74 4.86
CA GLN A 331 28.99 -12.99 5.99
C GLN A 331 28.26 -11.66 6.23
N GLN A 332 27.85 -10.96 5.18
CA GLN A 332 27.14 -9.68 5.31
C GLN A 332 25.80 -9.84 6.05
N PHE A 333 25.09 -10.95 5.82
CA PHE A 333 23.84 -11.26 6.53
C PHE A 333 24.11 -11.56 8.00
N ARG A 334 25.16 -12.33 8.31
CA ARG A 334 25.55 -12.65 9.68
C ARG A 334 25.96 -11.39 10.45
N ASP A 335 26.79 -10.54 9.84
CA ASP A 335 27.27 -9.29 10.43
C ASP A 335 26.14 -8.31 10.76
N VAL A 336 25.05 -8.34 9.99
CA VAL A 336 23.86 -7.51 10.25
C VAL A 336 22.95 -8.14 11.30
N TYR A 337 22.59 -9.41 11.12
CA TYR A 337 21.47 -10.00 11.88
C TYR A 337 21.88 -10.65 13.19
N ILE A 338 23.09 -11.22 13.32
CA ILE A 338 23.53 -11.83 14.59
C ILE A 338 23.62 -10.77 15.70
N PRO A 339 24.31 -9.62 15.52
CA PRO A 339 24.40 -8.61 16.57
C PRO A 339 23.06 -7.93 16.86
N MET A 340 22.15 -7.86 15.88
CA MET A 340 20.84 -7.21 16.04
C MET A 340 19.92 -7.96 17.00
N PHE A 341 20.04 -9.29 17.09
CA PHE A 341 19.24 -10.13 17.97
C PHE A 341 20.00 -10.61 19.22
N GLU A 342 21.24 -10.17 19.40
CA GLU A 342 22.04 -10.50 20.57
C GLU A 342 21.39 -9.90 21.83
N ARG A 343 21.08 -10.75 22.81
CA ARG A 343 20.60 -10.28 24.12
C ARG A 343 21.78 -9.72 24.89
N LYS A 344 21.90 -8.40 24.93
CA LYS A 344 22.86 -7.71 25.79
C LYS A 344 22.30 -7.65 27.20
N ASP A 345 23.03 -8.22 28.15
CA ASP A 345 22.67 -8.24 29.57
C ASP A 345 23.01 -6.87 30.19
N GLU A 346 22.30 -5.82 29.81
CA GLU A 346 22.55 -4.43 30.26
C GLU A 346 22.03 -4.15 31.68
N GLY A 347 22.01 -5.16 32.56
CA GLY A 347 21.50 -5.02 33.93
C GLY A 347 20.01 -4.68 33.93
N ALA A 348 19.19 -5.60 33.43
CA ALA A 348 17.76 -5.43 33.24
C ALA A 348 17.09 -4.82 34.48
N LYS A 349 16.78 -3.52 34.42
CA LYS A 349 15.88 -2.89 35.37
C LYS A 349 14.54 -3.62 35.27
N MET A 350 14.02 -4.06 36.40
CA MET A 350 12.67 -4.60 36.48
C MET A 350 11.70 -3.48 36.06
N VAL A 351 11.09 -3.63 34.88
CA VAL A 351 10.11 -2.68 34.34
C VAL A 351 8.72 -3.14 34.78
N ASP A 352 7.86 -2.19 35.15
CA ASP A 352 6.45 -2.49 35.43
C ASP A 352 5.79 -3.10 34.19
N PRO A 353 5.07 -4.23 34.29
CA PRO A 353 4.30 -4.78 33.17
C PRO A 353 3.17 -3.85 32.69
N GLN A 354 2.74 -2.88 33.49
CA GLN A 354 1.74 -1.88 33.11
C GLN A 354 2.40 -0.69 32.42
N TYR A 355 1.80 -0.25 31.32
CA TYR A 355 2.27 0.92 30.60
C TYR A 355 1.87 2.21 31.31
N ASP A 356 2.86 3.05 31.63
CA ASP A 356 2.64 4.36 32.25
C ASP A 356 2.14 5.39 31.22
N TRP A 357 0.81 5.54 31.15
CA TRP A 357 0.16 6.40 30.17
C TRP A 357 0.42 7.88 30.46
N ARG A 358 0.96 8.59 29.46
CA ARG A 358 1.26 10.03 29.55
C ARG A 358 0.15 10.85 28.90
N SER A 359 -0.57 11.64 29.69
CA SER A 359 -1.71 12.45 29.22
C SER A 359 -1.34 13.51 28.17
N GLN A 360 -0.09 13.94 28.08
CA GLN A 360 0.39 14.89 27.07
C GLN A 360 0.97 14.21 25.83
N SER A 361 1.07 12.88 25.78
CA SER A 361 1.65 12.19 24.62
C SER A 361 0.73 12.28 23.41
N THR A 362 1.23 12.81 22.29
CA THR A 362 0.56 12.78 20.99
C THR A 362 0.86 11.50 20.19
N TYR A 363 1.58 10.53 20.76
CA TYR A 363 2.00 9.31 20.07
C TYR A 363 1.39 8.05 20.66
N ILE A 364 1.28 7.96 21.99
CA ILE A 364 0.79 6.77 22.69
C ILE A 364 -0.24 7.19 23.74
N ARG A 365 -1.50 6.82 23.54
CA ARG A 365 -2.60 7.08 24.47
C ARG A 365 -3.43 5.83 24.71
N ARG A 366 -4.03 5.73 25.91
CA ARG A 366 -4.94 4.65 26.24
C ARG A 366 -6.19 4.75 25.34
N PRO A 367 -6.48 3.75 24.50
CA PRO A 367 -7.61 3.81 23.59
C PRO A 367 -8.94 3.54 24.32
N PRO A 368 -10.07 4.10 23.84
CA PRO A 368 -11.38 3.97 24.48
C PRO A 368 -12.11 2.68 24.06
N TYR A 369 -11.39 1.59 23.80
CA TYR A 369 -11.99 0.37 23.22
C TYR A 369 -12.92 -0.39 24.18
N TRP A 370 -12.82 -0.12 25.47
CA TRP A 370 -13.61 -0.76 26.53
C TRP A 370 -14.71 0.15 27.07
N GLU A 371 -14.96 1.27 26.39
CA GLU A 371 -15.88 2.32 26.82
C GLU A 371 -16.66 2.86 25.61
N GLY A 372 -17.70 3.67 25.87
CA GLY A 372 -18.42 4.42 24.84
C GLY A 372 -18.99 3.54 23.73
N ALA A 373 -18.84 3.98 22.47
CA ALA A 373 -19.45 3.34 21.31
C ALA A 373 -19.06 1.86 21.17
N LEU A 374 -17.81 1.49 21.47
CA LEU A 374 -17.28 0.13 21.32
C LEU A 374 -17.73 -0.85 22.40
N ALA A 375 -18.17 -0.35 23.55
CA ALA A 375 -18.77 -1.15 24.61
C ALA A 375 -20.31 -1.13 24.60
N GLY A 376 -20.91 -0.22 23.81
CA GLY A 376 -22.36 -0.06 23.71
C GLY A 376 -23.03 -1.10 22.81
N GLU A 377 -24.33 -1.31 23.04
CA GLU A 377 -25.18 -2.12 22.17
C GLU A 377 -25.28 -1.49 20.76
N ARG A 378 -25.27 -2.35 19.74
CA ARG A 378 -25.49 -1.95 18.34
C ARG A 378 -26.96 -2.14 18.03
N THR A 379 -27.67 -1.03 17.83
CA THR A 379 -29.12 -1.07 17.63
C THR A 379 -29.49 -1.42 16.19
N MET A 380 -28.64 -1.04 15.23
CA MET A 380 -28.87 -1.09 13.79
C MET A 380 -30.23 -0.49 13.39
N LYS A 381 -30.66 0.56 14.09
CA LYS A 381 -31.93 1.25 13.88
C LYS A 381 -31.75 2.76 13.77
N GLY A 382 -32.54 3.40 12.92
CA GLY A 382 -32.53 4.85 12.70
C GLY A 382 -31.14 5.37 12.29
N MET A 383 -30.33 4.53 11.66
CA MET A 383 -28.95 4.86 11.34
C MET A 383 -28.91 5.97 10.29
N ARG A 384 -27.99 6.92 10.44
CA ARG A 384 -27.74 7.96 9.44
C ARG A 384 -26.49 7.66 8.64
N PRO A 385 -26.47 7.92 7.33
CA PRO A 385 -25.28 7.72 6.54
C PRO A 385 -24.22 8.75 6.94
N LEU A 386 -23.03 8.28 7.30
CA LEU A 386 -21.85 9.14 7.47
C LEU A 386 -21.28 9.51 6.09
N ALA A 387 -21.30 8.57 5.16
CA ALA A 387 -20.84 8.74 3.80
C ALA A 387 -21.58 7.81 2.83
N VAL A 388 -21.77 8.29 1.60
CA VAL A 388 -22.15 7.49 0.43
C VAL A 388 -20.97 7.56 -0.54
N LEU A 389 -20.36 6.41 -0.80
CA LEU A 389 -19.07 6.31 -1.48
C LEU A 389 -19.19 5.50 -2.76
N GLY A 390 -18.33 5.85 -3.73
CA GLY A 390 -18.23 5.12 -4.98
C GLY A 390 -17.51 3.78 -4.86
N ASP A 391 -17.10 3.26 -6.01
CA ASP A 391 -16.29 2.04 -6.10
C ASP A 391 -14.83 2.32 -5.70
N ASN A 392 -14.06 1.25 -5.53
CA ASN A 392 -12.61 1.29 -5.41
C ASN A 392 -12.08 2.10 -4.21
N ILE A 393 -12.86 2.24 -3.14
CA ILE A 393 -12.44 2.96 -1.93
C ILE A 393 -11.30 2.20 -1.24
N THR A 394 -10.08 2.68 -1.43
CA THR A 394 -8.90 2.14 -0.74
C THR A 394 -8.88 2.45 0.77
N THR A 395 -8.16 1.65 1.55
CA THR A 395 -7.86 1.96 2.96
C THR A 395 -7.02 3.23 3.16
N ASP A 396 -6.35 3.75 2.13
CA ASP A 396 -5.72 5.09 2.17
C ASP A 396 -6.76 6.21 2.08
N HIS A 397 -7.93 5.98 1.48
CA HIS A 397 -9.07 6.90 1.58
C HIS A 397 -9.67 6.88 2.98
N LEU A 398 -9.81 5.69 3.57
CA LEU A 398 -10.44 5.48 4.88
C LEU A 398 -9.57 5.98 6.04
N SER A 399 -8.27 5.75 5.98
CA SER A 399 -7.32 6.12 7.03
C SER A 399 -5.95 6.35 6.38
N PRO A 400 -5.64 7.57 5.91
CA PRO A 400 -4.39 7.87 5.19
C PRO A 400 -3.14 7.62 6.07
N SER A 401 -1.98 7.44 5.44
CA SER A 401 -0.69 7.23 6.13
C SER A 401 0.34 8.32 5.86
N ASN A 402 0.02 9.29 5.01
CA ASN A 402 0.94 10.33 4.55
C ASN A 402 1.16 11.43 5.60
N ALA A 403 1.91 12.46 5.22
CA ALA A 403 2.23 13.61 6.06
C ALA A 403 0.97 14.36 6.53
N ILE A 404 0.94 14.74 7.81
CA ILE A 404 -0.17 15.52 8.38
C ILE A 404 0.04 17.00 8.01
N GLN A 405 -0.94 17.57 7.31
CA GLN A 405 -0.93 18.98 6.93
C GLN A 405 -1.56 19.84 8.04
N LEU A 406 -1.07 21.07 8.25
CA LEU A 406 -1.62 21.99 9.25
C LEU A 406 -3.13 22.24 9.10
N ASN A 407 -3.62 22.34 7.86
CA ASN A 407 -5.04 22.57 7.57
C ASN A 407 -5.94 21.32 7.75
N SER A 408 -5.37 20.16 8.07
CA SER A 408 -6.13 18.94 8.37
C SER A 408 -6.70 18.93 9.79
N ALA A 409 -7.63 18.01 10.09
CA ALA A 409 -8.21 17.88 11.43
C ALA A 409 -7.16 17.45 12.45
N ALA A 410 -6.29 16.52 12.08
CA ALA A 410 -5.17 16.09 12.91
C ALA A 410 -4.14 17.20 13.08
N GLY A 411 -3.80 17.95 12.02
CA GLY A 411 -2.87 19.07 12.09
C GLY A 411 -3.33 20.16 13.06
N ALA A 412 -4.60 20.58 12.95
CA ALA A 412 -5.19 21.54 13.88
C ALA A 412 -5.21 21.04 15.34
N TYR A 413 -5.39 19.73 15.55
CA TYR A 413 -5.30 19.13 16.88
C TYR A 413 -3.86 19.12 17.42
N LEU A 414 -2.87 18.76 16.61
CA LEU A 414 -1.47 18.74 17.01
C LEU A 414 -0.93 20.15 17.28
N ASP A 415 -1.34 21.14 16.49
CA ASP A 415 -1.06 22.56 16.73
C ASP A 415 -1.62 23.02 18.08
N LYS A 416 -2.89 22.67 18.37
CA LYS A 416 -3.52 22.93 19.67
C LYS A 416 -2.79 22.25 20.83
N MET A 417 -2.17 21.09 20.59
CA MET A 417 -1.32 20.38 21.57
C MET A 417 0.08 20.99 21.71
N GLY A 418 0.42 22.03 20.93
CA GLY A 418 1.68 22.77 21.00
C GLY A 418 2.84 22.15 20.21
N LEU A 419 2.56 21.25 19.25
CA LEU A 419 3.61 20.72 18.38
C LEU A 419 3.90 21.68 17.22
N PRO A 420 5.16 21.91 16.85
CA PRO A 420 5.47 22.61 15.61
C PRO A 420 5.14 21.73 14.40
N GLU A 421 4.76 22.33 13.27
CA GLU A 421 4.33 21.61 12.07
C GLU A 421 5.38 20.62 11.55
N VAL A 422 6.67 20.94 11.67
CA VAL A 422 7.78 20.04 11.30
C VAL A 422 7.76 18.70 12.04
N ASP A 423 7.16 18.68 13.23
CA ASP A 423 7.04 17.50 14.10
C ASP A 423 5.68 16.80 14.00
N PHE A 424 4.75 17.29 13.17
CA PHE A 424 3.47 16.62 12.92
C PHE A 424 3.64 15.25 12.27
N ASN A 425 4.77 15.03 11.58
CA ASN A 425 5.13 13.75 11.03
C ASN A 425 4.02 13.21 10.10
N SER A 426 3.58 11.96 10.27
CA SER A 426 2.59 11.32 9.39
C SER A 426 1.44 10.70 10.18
N TYR A 427 0.30 10.48 9.53
CA TYR A 427 -0.81 9.75 10.16
C TYR A 427 -0.39 8.34 10.65
N ALA A 428 0.56 7.70 9.95
CA ALA A 428 1.06 6.38 10.33
C ALA A 428 1.82 6.40 11.67
N THR A 429 2.58 7.46 11.95
CA THR A 429 3.37 7.56 13.18
C THR A 429 2.51 7.87 14.41
N HIS A 430 1.31 8.40 14.20
CA HIS A 430 0.35 8.73 15.27
C HIS A 430 -0.68 7.61 15.56
N ARG A 431 -0.51 6.41 15.00
CA ARG A 431 -1.47 5.28 15.20
C ARG A 431 -1.63 4.81 16.65
N GLY A 432 -0.69 5.13 17.54
CA GLY A 432 -0.80 4.85 18.96
C GLY A 432 -1.61 5.90 19.74
N ASP A 433 -1.97 7.03 19.10
CA ASP A 433 -2.82 8.06 19.66
C ASP A 433 -4.17 8.07 18.93
N HIS A 434 -5.20 7.54 19.60
CA HIS A 434 -6.53 7.48 19.01
C HIS A 434 -7.15 8.87 18.73
N LEU A 435 -6.75 9.93 19.44
CA LEU A 435 -7.29 11.27 19.21
C LEU A 435 -6.78 11.83 17.88
N THR A 436 -5.50 11.63 17.58
CA THR A 436 -4.92 12.02 16.29
C THR A 436 -5.38 11.08 15.18
N ALA A 437 -5.40 9.76 15.42
CA ALA A 437 -5.72 8.77 14.39
C ALA A 437 -7.21 8.77 13.98
N GLN A 438 -8.16 9.02 14.91
CA GLN A 438 -9.58 9.16 14.55
C GLN A 438 -9.83 10.35 13.62
N ARG A 439 -9.09 11.45 13.80
CA ARG A 439 -9.12 12.64 12.91
C ARG A 439 -8.63 12.35 11.50
N ALA A 440 -7.94 11.22 11.29
CA ALA A 440 -7.55 10.73 9.98
C ALA A 440 -8.69 9.98 9.26
N THR A 441 -9.77 9.62 9.95
CA THR A 441 -10.87 8.83 9.36
C THR A 441 -11.49 9.61 8.21
N PHE A 442 -11.38 9.08 6.98
CA PHE A 442 -11.76 9.74 5.73
C PHE A 442 -11.09 11.11 5.49
N ALA A 443 -9.89 11.33 6.02
CA ALA A 443 -9.14 12.59 5.88
C ALA A 443 -8.39 12.73 4.54
N ASN A 444 -8.52 11.76 3.64
CA ASN A 444 -7.82 11.77 2.37
C ASN A 444 -8.38 12.90 1.46
N PRO A 445 -7.52 13.79 0.91
CA PRO A 445 -7.96 14.89 0.06
C PRO A 445 -8.52 14.45 -1.30
N LYS A 446 -8.39 13.17 -1.66
CA LYS A 446 -8.88 12.58 -2.91
C LYS A 446 -10.20 11.83 -2.78
N LEU A 447 -10.77 11.79 -1.57
CA LEU A 447 -12.07 11.15 -1.32
C LEU A 447 -13.20 11.86 -2.08
N PHE A 448 -14.15 11.08 -2.59
CA PHE A 448 -15.42 11.58 -3.13
C PHE A 448 -16.57 11.00 -2.30
N ASN A 449 -17.27 11.88 -1.56
CA ASN A 449 -18.47 11.53 -0.82
C ASN A 449 -19.68 12.05 -1.60
N GLU A 450 -20.48 11.16 -2.18
CA GLU A 450 -21.60 11.47 -3.08
C GLU A 450 -22.68 12.34 -2.41
N MET A 451 -22.68 12.42 -1.08
CA MET A 451 -23.54 13.32 -0.29
C MET A 451 -23.19 14.81 -0.44
N VAL A 452 -21.96 15.15 -0.84
CA VAL A 452 -21.45 16.53 -0.91
C VAL A 452 -21.26 16.92 -2.36
N LYS A 453 -22.08 17.85 -2.86
CA LYS A 453 -22.10 18.24 -4.27
C LYS A 453 -21.94 19.74 -4.42
N GLU A 454 -21.03 20.15 -5.31
CA GLU A 454 -20.85 21.54 -5.72
C GLU A 454 -21.17 21.63 -7.22
N ASN A 455 -22.11 22.49 -7.61
CA ASN A 455 -22.58 22.61 -9.00
C ASN A 455 -23.01 21.27 -9.65
N GLY A 456 -23.59 20.36 -8.85
CA GLY A 456 -24.06 19.05 -9.30
C GLY A 456 -22.98 17.98 -9.42
N GLN A 457 -21.70 18.33 -9.20
CA GLN A 457 -20.58 17.38 -9.17
C GLN A 457 -20.18 17.05 -7.74
N VAL A 458 -19.74 15.81 -7.50
CA VAL A 458 -19.27 15.40 -6.17
C VAL A 458 -17.99 16.17 -5.83
N LYS A 459 -17.98 16.83 -4.68
CA LYS A 459 -16.84 17.62 -4.25
C LYS A 459 -15.72 16.70 -3.77
N GLN A 460 -14.52 16.84 -4.35
CA GLN A 460 -13.35 16.09 -3.92
C GLN A 460 -12.81 16.63 -2.59
N GLY A 461 -12.59 15.75 -1.62
CA GLY A 461 -11.96 16.05 -0.34
C GLY A 461 -12.59 15.35 0.85
N SER A 462 -12.07 15.65 2.03
CA SER A 462 -12.57 15.13 3.30
C SER A 462 -13.82 15.89 3.76
N PHE A 463 -14.93 15.71 3.04
CA PHE A 463 -16.19 16.40 3.27
C PHE A 463 -17.34 15.43 3.59
N ALA A 464 -18.28 15.92 4.40
CA ALA A 464 -19.53 15.24 4.71
C ALA A 464 -20.69 16.24 4.80
N ARG A 465 -21.92 15.72 4.72
CA ARG A 465 -23.15 16.49 4.92
C ARG A 465 -23.83 15.98 6.19
N ILE A 466 -23.97 16.86 7.18
CA ILE A 466 -24.62 16.56 8.45
C ILE A 466 -26.13 16.55 8.23
N GLU A 467 -26.78 15.43 8.56
CA GLU A 467 -28.21 15.21 8.44
C GLU A 467 -28.87 15.13 9.84
N PRO A 468 -30.12 15.63 9.97
CA PRO A 468 -31.03 16.06 8.91
C PRO A 468 -30.85 17.51 8.43
N GLU A 469 -29.87 18.25 8.96
CA GLU A 469 -29.68 19.68 8.68
C GLU A 469 -29.28 20.01 7.24
N GLY A 470 -28.74 19.03 6.50
CA GLY A 470 -28.19 19.25 5.16
C GLY A 470 -26.94 20.13 5.16
N LYS A 471 -26.25 20.27 6.30
CA LYS A 471 -25.12 21.18 6.46
C LYS A 471 -23.80 20.53 6.05
N GLU A 472 -23.15 21.07 5.03
CA GLU A 472 -21.80 20.65 4.65
C GLU A 472 -20.77 21.00 5.73
N SER A 473 -19.81 20.10 5.93
CA SER A 473 -18.69 20.29 6.86
C SER A 473 -17.50 19.43 6.43
N ARG A 474 -16.34 19.66 7.05
CA ARG A 474 -15.24 18.69 6.97
C ARG A 474 -15.67 17.42 7.72
N MET A 475 -15.20 16.27 7.24
CA MET A 475 -15.64 14.96 7.76
C MET A 475 -15.51 14.86 9.29
N TRP A 476 -14.39 15.30 9.85
CA TRP A 476 -14.13 15.18 11.28
C TRP A 476 -15.17 15.92 12.13
N GLU A 477 -15.58 17.12 11.71
CA GLU A 477 -16.64 17.89 12.38
C GLU A 477 -17.99 17.18 12.30
N ALA A 478 -18.31 16.54 11.17
CA ALA A 478 -19.51 15.71 11.07
C ALA A 478 -19.45 14.52 12.04
N ILE A 479 -18.29 13.87 12.14
CA ILE A 479 -18.05 12.78 13.10
C ILE A 479 -18.24 13.28 14.54
N GLU A 480 -17.62 14.40 14.93
CA GLU A 480 -17.77 14.98 16.27
C GLU A 480 -19.24 15.29 16.59
N VAL A 481 -19.97 15.89 15.65
CA VAL A 481 -21.41 16.18 15.81
C VAL A 481 -22.22 14.90 16.03
N TYR A 482 -21.96 13.83 15.28
CA TYR A 482 -22.68 12.57 15.47
C TYR A 482 -22.27 11.81 16.73
N MET A 483 -21.01 11.91 17.15
CA MET A 483 -20.54 11.38 18.44
C MET A 483 -21.27 12.07 19.60
N GLU A 484 -21.43 13.40 19.57
CA GLU A 484 -22.18 14.16 20.57
C GLU A 484 -23.67 13.76 20.60
N ARG A 485 -24.26 13.54 19.43
CA ARG A 485 -25.65 13.06 19.29
C ARG A 485 -25.85 11.62 19.74
N LYS A 486 -24.76 10.85 19.93
CA LYS A 486 -24.80 9.39 20.09
C LYS A 486 -25.60 8.72 18.96
N GLN A 487 -25.42 9.23 17.75
CA GLN A 487 -26.15 8.78 16.56
C GLN A 487 -25.53 7.48 16.04
N SER A 488 -26.34 6.43 15.88
CA SER A 488 -25.92 5.24 15.13
C SER A 488 -25.72 5.60 13.66
N LEU A 489 -24.61 5.18 13.07
CA LEU A 489 -24.23 5.53 11.69
C LEU A 489 -24.11 4.29 10.80
N ILE A 490 -24.28 4.53 9.50
CA ILE A 490 -24.06 3.56 8.42
C ILE A 490 -23.13 4.17 7.36
N ILE A 491 -22.43 3.33 6.61
CA ILE A 491 -21.76 3.74 5.37
C ILE A 491 -22.38 2.94 4.22
N ILE A 492 -22.66 3.63 3.11
CA ILE A 492 -23.04 3.00 1.84
C ILE A 492 -21.86 3.15 0.88
N ALA A 493 -21.46 2.08 0.20
CA ALA A 493 -20.31 2.08 -0.70
C ALA A 493 -20.55 1.27 -1.98
N GLY A 494 -19.71 1.51 -2.99
CA GLY A 494 -19.69 0.72 -4.22
C GLY A 494 -18.88 -0.56 -4.13
N ALA A 495 -18.35 -1.02 -5.26
CA ALA A 495 -17.54 -2.23 -5.36
C ALA A 495 -16.13 -2.05 -4.73
N ASP A 496 -15.50 -3.16 -4.36
CA ASP A 496 -14.11 -3.22 -3.87
C ASP A 496 -13.81 -2.28 -2.67
N TYR A 497 -14.78 -2.16 -1.75
CA TYR A 497 -14.64 -1.32 -0.56
C TYR A 497 -13.55 -1.86 0.38
N GLY A 498 -12.58 -1.00 0.71
CA GLY A 498 -11.49 -1.31 1.63
C GLY A 498 -10.25 -1.91 0.97
N GLN A 499 -10.02 -1.68 -0.32
CA GLN A 499 -8.86 -2.25 -1.00
C GLN A 499 -7.51 -1.73 -0.49
N GLY A 500 -6.46 -2.54 -0.65
CA GLY A 500 -5.08 -2.15 -0.37
C GLY A 500 -4.54 -2.59 0.99
N SER A 501 -4.24 -1.65 1.89
CA SER A 501 -3.43 -1.89 3.10
C SER A 501 -4.22 -2.61 4.18
N SER A 502 -3.55 -3.48 4.95
CA SER A 502 -4.14 -4.23 6.06
C SER A 502 -4.44 -3.40 7.32
N ARG A 503 -4.33 -2.06 7.26
CA ARG A 503 -4.42 -1.19 8.43
C ARG A 503 -5.79 -1.32 9.12
N ASP A 504 -5.78 -1.75 10.37
CA ASP A 504 -6.98 -1.88 11.19
C ASP A 504 -7.61 -0.52 11.55
N TRP A 505 -6.84 0.58 11.49
CA TRP A 505 -7.34 1.93 11.68
C TRP A 505 -8.43 2.34 10.68
N ALA A 506 -8.46 1.71 9.50
CA ALA A 506 -9.58 1.89 8.57
C ALA A 506 -10.91 1.33 9.13
N ALA A 507 -10.87 0.35 10.02
CA ALA A 507 -12.03 -0.19 10.74
C ALA A 507 -12.23 0.48 12.11
N LYS A 508 -11.15 0.75 12.86
CA LYS A 508 -11.21 1.43 14.17
C LYS A 508 -11.78 2.84 14.02
N GLY A 509 -11.32 3.59 13.02
CA GLY A 509 -11.78 4.96 12.76
C GLY A 509 -13.28 5.02 12.52
N VAL A 510 -13.80 4.20 11.60
CA VAL A 510 -15.24 4.14 11.31
C VAL A 510 -16.06 3.68 12.52
N ARG A 511 -15.58 2.67 13.25
CA ARG A 511 -16.28 2.19 14.45
C ARG A 511 -16.34 3.25 15.54
N LEU A 512 -15.24 3.95 15.77
CA LEU A 512 -15.14 5.03 16.77
C LEU A 512 -15.95 6.27 16.38
N ALA A 513 -16.20 6.49 15.09
CA ALA A 513 -17.12 7.51 14.61
C ALA A 513 -18.59 7.18 14.92
N GLY A 514 -18.92 5.93 15.27
CA GLY A 514 -20.28 5.47 15.56
C GLY A 514 -20.91 4.63 14.44
N VAL A 515 -20.13 4.21 13.44
CA VAL A 515 -20.64 3.32 12.38
C VAL A 515 -20.86 1.92 12.95
N GLU A 516 -22.09 1.43 12.81
CA GLU A 516 -22.49 0.09 13.23
C GLU A 516 -22.52 -0.90 12.06
N THR A 517 -22.86 -0.41 10.86
CA THR A 517 -23.04 -1.22 9.65
C THR A 517 -22.39 -0.54 8.44
N ILE A 518 -21.85 -1.34 7.52
CA ILE A 518 -21.46 -0.88 6.18
C ILE A 518 -22.19 -1.75 5.16
N VAL A 519 -22.84 -1.12 4.18
CA VAL A 519 -23.47 -1.82 3.05
C VAL A 519 -22.71 -1.44 1.78
N ALA A 520 -22.11 -2.43 1.11
CA ALA A 520 -21.32 -2.22 -0.09
C ALA A 520 -21.74 -3.16 -1.22
N GLU A 521 -21.32 -2.88 -2.46
CA GLU A 521 -21.47 -3.85 -3.56
C GLU A 521 -20.43 -4.98 -3.47
N GLY A 522 -19.32 -4.74 -2.77
CA GLY A 522 -18.33 -5.76 -2.45
C GLY A 522 -17.26 -5.25 -1.48
N PHE A 523 -16.60 -6.17 -0.78
CA PHE A 523 -15.53 -5.88 0.17
C PHE A 523 -14.23 -6.57 -0.19
N GLU A 524 -13.12 -5.88 0.06
CA GLU A 524 -11.81 -6.51 0.07
C GLU A 524 -11.54 -7.28 1.36
N ARG A 525 -10.93 -8.46 1.22
CA ARG A 525 -10.92 -9.54 2.23
C ARG A 525 -10.43 -9.09 3.60
N ILE A 526 -9.29 -8.40 3.64
CA ILE A 526 -8.64 -7.98 4.89
C ILE A 526 -9.49 -6.91 5.59
N HIS A 527 -10.02 -5.96 4.83
CA HIS A 527 -10.82 -4.90 5.41
C HIS A 527 -12.13 -5.42 5.99
N ARG A 528 -12.83 -6.32 5.29
CA ARG A 528 -14.01 -7.02 5.82
C ARG A 528 -13.72 -7.68 7.17
N THR A 529 -12.62 -8.42 7.27
CA THR A 529 -12.20 -9.08 8.51
C THR A 529 -11.93 -8.06 9.63
N ASN A 530 -11.27 -6.94 9.32
CA ASN A 530 -11.02 -5.87 10.28
C ASN A 530 -12.32 -5.22 10.78
N LEU A 531 -13.33 -5.04 9.91
CA LEU A 531 -14.65 -4.53 10.29
C LEU A 531 -15.34 -5.46 11.30
N VAL A 532 -15.37 -6.76 11.02
CA VAL A 532 -15.89 -7.79 11.93
C VAL A 532 -15.15 -7.75 13.27
N GLY A 533 -13.82 -7.70 13.24
CA GLY A 533 -12.98 -7.59 14.44
C GLY A 533 -13.25 -6.33 15.27
N MET A 534 -13.75 -5.26 14.67
CA MET A 534 -14.16 -4.03 15.36
C MET A 534 -15.66 -4.00 15.70
N GLY A 535 -16.40 -5.06 15.41
CA GLY A 535 -17.83 -5.17 15.68
C GLY A 535 -18.73 -4.36 14.74
N VAL A 536 -18.22 -3.95 13.57
CA VAL A 536 -19.01 -3.35 12.47
C VAL A 536 -19.56 -4.47 11.59
N LEU A 537 -20.84 -4.41 11.22
CA LEU A 537 -21.49 -5.42 10.38
C LEU A 537 -21.25 -5.13 8.89
N PRO A 538 -20.47 -5.95 8.16
CA PRO A 538 -20.37 -5.83 6.70
C PRO A 538 -21.57 -6.51 6.04
N LEU A 539 -22.28 -5.76 5.19
CA LEU A 539 -23.42 -6.24 4.40
C LEU A 539 -23.16 -5.97 2.92
N GLU A 540 -23.56 -6.91 2.07
CA GLU A 540 -23.36 -6.81 0.63
C GLU A 540 -24.71 -6.72 -0.10
N PHE A 541 -24.85 -5.79 -1.03
CA PHE A 541 -26.02 -5.75 -1.90
C PHE A 541 -26.12 -7.03 -2.74
N LYS A 542 -27.35 -7.47 -3.04
CA LYS A 542 -27.55 -8.57 -4.00
C LYS A 542 -27.26 -8.07 -5.42
N ALA A 543 -26.85 -8.98 -6.30
CA ALA A 543 -26.55 -8.67 -7.69
C ALA A 543 -27.68 -7.88 -8.37
N GLY A 544 -27.32 -6.78 -9.04
CA GLY A 544 -28.27 -5.88 -9.71
C GLY A 544 -28.94 -4.85 -8.80
N THR A 545 -28.63 -4.83 -7.50
CA THR A 545 -29.01 -3.78 -6.56
C THR A 545 -27.76 -3.06 -6.07
N ASP A 546 -27.81 -1.74 -5.98
CA ASP A 546 -26.72 -0.89 -5.55
C ASP A 546 -27.26 0.46 -5.04
N ARG A 547 -26.36 1.36 -4.65
CA ARG A 547 -26.74 2.71 -4.19
C ARG A 547 -27.44 3.56 -5.26
N ASN A 548 -27.14 3.33 -6.55
CA ASN A 548 -27.67 4.11 -7.66
C ASN A 548 -29.10 3.70 -8.02
N THR A 549 -29.34 2.39 -8.15
CA THR A 549 -30.65 1.77 -8.39
C THR A 549 -31.63 2.07 -7.26
N LEU A 550 -31.14 2.20 -6.02
CA LEU A 550 -31.94 2.61 -4.87
C LEU A 550 -32.13 4.12 -4.74
N ASN A 551 -31.41 4.91 -5.56
CA ASN A 551 -31.35 6.38 -5.53
C ASN A 551 -30.96 6.95 -4.16
N ILE A 552 -29.97 6.35 -3.50
CA ILE A 552 -29.50 6.79 -2.18
C ILE A 552 -28.80 8.15 -2.33
N ASP A 553 -29.28 9.17 -1.62
CA ASP A 553 -28.70 10.52 -1.64
C ASP A 553 -28.13 10.98 -0.29
N GLY A 554 -28.26 10.12 0.72
CA GLY A 554 -27.77 10.33 2.08
C GLY A 554 -28.77 11.00 3.01
N THR A 555 -29.96 11.37 2.54
CA THR A 555 -31.00 11.98 3.37
C THR A 555 -31.85 10.98 4.15
N GLU A 556 -31.74 9.70 3.80
CA GLU A 556 -32.50 8.60 4.35
C GLU A 556 -32.02 8.21 5.76
N THR A 557 -32.81 7.37 6.41
CA THR A 557 -32.38 6.62 7.60
C THR A 557 -32.48 5.13 7.34
N PHE A 558 -31.66 4.34 8.02
CA PHE A 558 -31.50 2.92 7.72
C PHE A 558 -31.71 2.05 8.96
N ASP A 559 -32.41 0.93 8.77
CA ASP A 559 -32.51 -0.15 9.75
C ASP A 559 -32.00 -1.46 9.14
N VAL A 560 -31.51 -2.37 9.97
CA VAL A 560 -31.16 -3.74 9.55
C VAL A 560 -31.86 -4.77 10.44
N TYR A 561 -32.51 -5.74 9.82
CA TYR A 561 -33.23 -6.82 10.48
C TYR A 561 -32.80 -8.20 9.96
N GLY A 562 -32.92 -9.20 10.83
CA GLY A 562 -32.69 -10.61 10.50
C GLY A 562 -31.73 -11.31 11.47
N GLU A 563 -31.75 -12.63 11.44
CA GLU A 563 -30.82 -13.46 12.23
C GLU A 563 -29.46 -13.55 11.55
N ARG A 564 -28.39 -13.28 12.31
CA ARG A 564 -27.02 -13.24 11.80
C ARG A 564 -26.41 -14.64 11.86
N THR A 565 -26.57 -15.40 10.79
CA THR A 565 -25.80 -16.65 10.56
C THR A 565 -24.81 -16.44 9.42
N PRO A 566 -23.80 -17.33 9.25
CA PRO A 566 -22.83 -17.17 8.19
C PRO A 566 -23.48 -17.07 6.80
N GLY A 567 -23.17 -16.01 6.05
CA GLY A 567 -23.72 -15.77 4.71
C GLY A 567 -25.24 -15.54 4.63
N ALA A 568 -25.92 -15.28 5.77
CA ALA A 568 -27.37 -15.10 5.80
C ALA A 568 -27.86 -13.98 4.88
N THR A 569 -29.13 -14.04 4.47
CA THR A 569 -29.79 -12.89 3.86
C THR A 569 -30.52 -12.10 4.94
N LEU A 570 -30.15 -10.83 5.11
CA LEU A 570 -30.77 -9.87 6.01
C LEU A 570 -31.59 -8.85 5.21
N THR A 571 -32.39 -8.04 5.91
CA THR A 571 -33.16 -6.96 5.31
C THR A 571 -32.60 -5.61 5.73
N LEU A 572 -32.16 -4.81 4.77
CA LEU A 572 -31.89 -3.38 4.93
C LEU A 572 -33.18 -2.61 4.63
N VAL A 573 -33.65 -1.78 5.57
CA VAL A 573 -34.81 -0.90 5.37
C VAL A 573 -34.31 0.51 5.12
N VAL A 574 -34.61 1.06 3.94
CA VAL A 574 -34.29 2.43 3.54
C VAL A 574 -35.51 3.30 3.78
N ASN A 575 -35.49 4.09 4.85
CA ASN A 575 -36.56 5.00 5.25
C ASN A 575 -36.32 6.39 4.62
N ARG A 576 -37.11 6.74 3.61
CA ARG A 576 -37.00 7.99 2.87
C ARG A 576 -37.68 9.17 3.59
N LYS A 577 -37.24 10.39 3.30
CA LYS A 577 -37.83 11.63 3.85
C LYS A 577 -39.32 11.81 3.50
N ASN A 578 -39.80 11.23 2.40
CA ASN A 578 -41.20 11.27 1.99
C ASN A 578 -42.10 10.29 2.77
N GLY A 579 -41.54 9.50 3.72
CA GLY A 579 -42.25 8.50 4.51
C GLY A 579 -42.34 7.12 3.87
N GLU A 580 -41.80 6.94 2.67
CA GLU A 580 -41.68 5.63 2.02
C GLU A 580 -40.57 4.81 2.68
N ALA A 581 -40.81 3.52 2.90
CA ALA A 581 -39.81 2.57 3.33
C ALA A 581 -39.61 1.50 2.25
N VAL A 582 -38.35 1.25 1.88
CA VAL A 582 -37.97 0.22 0.91
C VAL A 582 -37.17 -0.86 1.62
N GLU A 583 -37.64 -2.10 1.54
CA GLU A 583 -36.93 -3.27 2.04
C GLU A 583 -36.02 -3.84 0.95
N VAL A 584 -34.74 -3.99 1.27
CA VAL A 584 -33.70 -4.44 0.36
C VAL A 584 -33.03 -5.68 0.94
N PRO A 585 -33.05 -6.83 0.25
CA PRO A 585 -32.30 -8.00 0.68
C PRO A 585 -30.79 -7.73 0.54
N VAL A 586 -30.03 -8.05 1.58
CA VAL A 586 -28.56 -7.91 1.60
C VAL A 586 -27.93 -9.18 2.17
N THR A 587 -26.74 -9.53 1.72
CA THR A 587 -25.97 -10.66 2.25
C THR A 587 -25.18 -10.23 3.48
N CYS A 588 -25.31 -10.97 4.58
CA CYS A 588 -24.46 -10.84 5.75
C CYS A 588 -23.06 -11.39 5.44
N ARG A 589 -22.04 -10.53 5.48
CA ARG A 589 -20.65 -10.90 5.19
C ARG A 589 -19.87 -11.29 6.45
N LEU A 590 -20.57 -11.91 7.40
CA LEU A 590 -19.99 -12.81 8.39
C LEU A 590 -19.86 -14.16 7.69
N ASP A 591 -18.65 -14.53 7.32
CA ASP A 591 -18.41 -15.64 6.39
C ASP A 591 -18.24 -16.98 7.15
N THR A 592 -18.05 -16.95 8.47
CA THR A 592 -17.87 -18.14 9.31
C THR A 592 -18.62 -18.04 10.64
N ALA A 593 -18.83 -19.19 11.31
CA ALA A 593 -19.42 -19.21 12.65
C ALA A 593 -18.55 -18.48 13.69
N GLU A 594 -17.23 -18.52 13.55
CA GLU A 594 -16.31 -17.80 14.42
C GLU A 594 -16.45 -16.29 14.26
N GLU A 595 -16.65 -15.80 13.03
CA GLU A 595 -16.90 -14.38 12.79
C GLU A 595 -18.22 -13.91 13.40
N VAL A 596 -19.26 -14.75 13.36
CA VAL A 596 -20.52 -14.47 14.07
C VAL A 596 -20.26 -14.37 15.57
N SER A 597 -19.55 -15.34 16.15
CA SER A 597 -19.17 -15.37 17.56
C SER A 597 -18.39 -14.11 17.98
N ILE A 598 -17.40 -13.69 17.19
CA ILE A 598 -16.62 -12.45 17.41
C ILE A 598 -17.50 -11.21 17.30
N TYR A 599 -18.33 -11.13 16.26
CA TYR A 599 -19.22 -9.99 16.06
C TYR A 599 -20.21 -9.85 17.21
N GLU A 600 -20.89 -10.93 17.63
CA GLU A 600 -21.88 -10.89 18.71
C GLU A 600 -21.25 -10.45 20.04
N ALA A 601 -20.01 -10.84 20.31
CA ALA A 601 -19.26 -10.37 21.49
C ALA A 601 -18.98 -8.85 21.49
N GLY A 602 -19.11 -8.16 20.34
CA GLY A 602 -18.79 -6.73 20.19
C GLY A 602 -17.53 -6.46 19.39
N GLY A 603 -16.87 -7.51 18.88
CA GLY A 603 -15.57 -7.46 18.22
C GLY A 603 -14.52 -8.32 18.93
N VAL A 604 -13.35 -8.44 18.32
CA VAL A 604 -12.28 -9.37 18.75
C VAL A 604 -11.71 -9.04 20.12
N LEU A 605 -11.58 -7.75 20.44
CA LEU A 605 -11.11 -7.32 21.76
C LEU A 605 -12.11 -7.69 22.85
N GLN A 606 -13.40 -7.52 22.57
CA GLN A 606 -14.46 -7.76 23.54
C GLN A 606 -14.61 -9.26 23.78
N ARG A 607 -14.49 -10.05 22.71
CA ARG A 607 -14.40 -11.51 22.79
C ARG A 607 -13.22 -11.95 23.66
N PHE A 608 -12.03 -11.42 23.38
CA PHE A 608 -10.84 -11.73 24.17
C PHE A 608 -11.01 -11.41 25.66
N ALA A 609 -11.65 -10.28 26.01
CA ALA A 609 -11.91 -9.96 27.41
C ALA A 609 -12.89 -10.92 28.07
N GLN A 610 -13.94 -11.36 27.36
CA GLN A 610 -14.87 -12.38 27.86
C GLN A 610 -14.12 -13.70 28.11
N ASP A 611 -13.37 -14.20 27.12
CA ASP A 611 -12.61 -15.45 27.23
C ASP A 611 -11.58 -15.37 28.39
N PHE A 612 -10.89 -14.22 28.53
CA PHE A 612 -9.93 -14.00 29.60
C PHE A 612 -10.61 -14.03 30.97
N LEU A 613 -11.75 -13.36 31.15
CA LEU A 613 -12.50 -13.35 32.41
C LEU A 613 -13.06 -14.74 32.75
N GLU A 614 -13.56 -15.48 31.76
CA GLU A 614 -14.04 -16.86 31.92
C GLU A 614 -12.91 -17.79 32.37
N SER A 615 -11.74 -17.70 31.74
CA SER A 615 -10.57 -18.55 32.08
C SER A 615 -9.97 -18.27 33.47
N ASN A 616 -10.19 -17.08 34.03
CA ASN A 616 -9.74 -16.72 35.37
C ASN A 616 -10.82 -16.91 36.45
N ALA A 617 -12.07 -17.21 36.05
CA ALA A 617 -13.14 -17.56 36.96
C ALA A 617 -13.14 -19.05 37.34
N SER A 618 -12.50 -19.89 36.52
CA SER A 618 -12.16 -21.30 36.79
C SER A 618 -10.85 -21.43 37.54
#